data_AF-A0A0S8BSZ9-F1
#
_entry.id   AF-A0A0S8BSZ9-F1
#
_cell.length_a   1.000
_cell.length_b   1.000
_cell.length_c   1.000
_cell.angle_alpha   90.00
_cell.angle_beta   90.00
_cell.angle_gamma   90.00
#
_symmetry.space_group_name_H-M   'P 1'
#
loop_
_entity.id
_entity.type
_entity.pdbx_description
1 polymer ?
#
loop_
_entity_poly.entity_id
_entity_poly.type
_entity_poly.pdbx_seq_one_letter_code
_entity_poly.pdbx_strand_id
1 'polypeptide(L)'
;MKKSTLVALLIIAGVLIVIFAKEGFREKEGGGLIDNCTLCHQAQRDPSSSHPVTVLGCSICHLGNPFSREKERAHLGLVLNPGSLKTARLTCGRSGCHEALPGRVEKSLMATNRGILTALQARWPHDSTESVQKVSQLISRSRGRSMALDHYRKMCGGCHLWKTRSRWEGEIGKRGGGCTNCHILELSVPRQDLTKKSFLHPQLTTRIPNENCLKCHNRSARTGISYLGRFESEGYGTPFE
;
A
#
# COMPACT_ATOMS: atom_id res chain seq x y z
N MET A 1 46.66 5.49 -22.49
CA MET A 1 45.48 4.69 -22.07
C MET A 1 45.80 3.22 -22.29
N LYS A 2 45.52 2.33 -21.31
CA LYS A 2 45.77 0.89 -21.49
C LYS A 2 44.84 0.37 -22.59
N LYS A 3 45.30 -0.55 -23.46
CA LYS A 3 44.47 -1.12 -24.55
C LYS A 3 43.11 -1.63 -24.04
N SER A 4 43.06 -2.15 -22.81
CA SER A 4 41.84 -2.57 -22.13
C SER A 4 40.83 -1.45 -21.87
N THR A 5 41.28 -0.23 -21.60
CA THR A 5 40.41 0.93 -21.37
C THR A 5 39.78 1.44 -22.66
N LEU A 6 40.51 1.38 -23.78
CA LEU A 6 40.00 1.76 -25.10
C LEU A 6 38.93 0.77 -25.60
N VAL A 7 39.17 -0.53 -25.42
CA VAL A 7 38.20 -1.59 -25.78
C VAL A 7 36.92 -1.47 -24.96
N ALA A 8 37.03 -1.22 -23.64
CA ALA A 8 35.86 -1.02 -22.79
C ALA A 8 35.02 0.19 -23.21
N LEU A 9 35.66 1.31 -23.58
CA LEU A 9 34.96 2.51 -24.06
C LEU A 9 34.23 2.27 -25.39
N LEU A 10 34.83 1.54 -26.32
CA LEU A 10 34.20 1.20 -27.60
C LEU A 10 32.98 0.28 -27.41
N ILE A 11 33.05 -0.67 -26.48
CA ILE A 11 31.92 -1.54 -26.14
C ILE A 11 30.78 -0.71 -25.54
N ILE A 12 31.07 0.16 -24.58
CA ILE A 12 30.07 1.04 -23.97
C ILE A 12 29.43 1.95 -25.03
N ALA A 13 30.24 2.55 -25.91
CA ALA A 13 29.75 3.39 -27.01
C ALA A 13 28.84 2.59 -27.96
N GLY A 14 29.24 1.37 -28.34
CA GLY A 14 28.41 0.49 -29.17
C GLY A 14 27.07 0.14 -28.52
N VAL A 15 27.07 -0.19 -27.23
CA VAL A 15 25.84 -0.46 -26.47
C VAL A 15 24.94 0.78 -26.42
N LEU A 16 25.51 1.95 -26.15
CA LEU A 16 24.76 3.21 -26.14
C LEU A 16 24.16 3.52 -27.52
N ILE A 17 24.91 3.35 -28.61
CA ILE A 17 24.41 3.57 -29.97
C ILE A 17 23.22 2.65 -30.28
N VAL A 18 23.31 1.37 -29.91
CA VAL A 18 22.20 0.42 -30.10
C VAL A 18 20.97 0.82 -29.28
N ILE A 19 21.16 1.28 -28.04
CA ILE A 19 20.06 1.78 -27.19
C ILE A 19 19.43 3.03 -27.82
N PHE A 20 20.23 4.00 -28.24
CA PHE A 20 19.74 5.25 -28.85
C PHE A 20 19.04 5.00 -30.19
N ALA A 21 19.57 4.12 -31.04
CA ALA A 21 18.91 3.73 -32.28
C ALA A 21 17.57 3.04 -31.99
N LYS A 22 17.56 2.05 -31.08
CA LYS A 22 16.34 1.34 -30.69
C LYS A 22 15.28 2.29 -30.10
N GLU A 23 15.71 3.31 -29.37
CA GLU A 23 14.81 4.29 -28.78
C GLU A 23 14.36 5.38 -29.79
N GLY A 24 15.22 5.73 -30.76
CA GLY A 24 14.92 6.70 -31.82
C GLY A 24 14.00 6.17 -32.92
N PHE A 25 14.05 4.87 -33.21
CA PHE A 25 13.12 4.21 -34.15
C PHE A 25 11.76 3.86 -33.53
N ARG A 26 11.58 4.08 -32.22
CA ARG A 26 10.31 3.83 -31.56
C ARG A 26 9.42 5.06 -31.66
N GLU A 27 8.23 4.91 -32.25
CA GLU A 27 7.23 5.95 -32.28
C GLU A 27 6.95 6.46 -30.86
N LYS A 28 7.04 7.79 -30.67
CA LYS A 28 6.45 8.46 -29.51
C LYS A 28 4.94 8.39 -29.64
N GLU A 29 4.36 7.24 -29.30
CA GLU A 29 2.93 7.03 -29.37
C GLU A 29 2.23 7.64 -28.14
N GLY A 30 1.63 8.81 -28.32
CA GLY A 30 0.56 9.32 -27.45
C GLY A 30 0.93 10.55 -26.62
N GLY A 31 0.85 11.73 -27.25
CA GLY A 31 0.81 13.04 -26.59
C GLY A 31 -0.62 13.44 -26.17
N GLY A 32 -1.43 12.48 -25.72
CA GLY A 32 -2.75 12.77 -25.14
C GLY A 32 -2.64 12.98 -23.64
N LEU A 33 -3.49 13.85 -23.08
CA LEU A 33 -3.64 14.05 -21.62
C LEU A 33 -4.08 12.79 -20.84
N ILE A 34 -4.35 11.67 -21.53
CA ILE A 34 -4.92 10.43 -20.98
C ILE A 34 -3.94 9.29 -21.20
N ASP A 35 -3.63 8.55 -20.13
CA ASP A 35 -2.67 7.46 -20.12
C ASP A 35 -3.03 6.31 -21.08
N ASN A 36 -2.01 5.71 -21.72
CA ASN A 36 -2.14 4.49 -22.53
C ASN A 36 -2.56 3.26 -21.71
N CYS A 37 -2.62 3.36 -20.38
CA CYS A 37 -3.13 2.31 -19.48
C CYS A 37 -4.55 1.87 -19.86
N THR A 38 -5.39 2.83 -20.25
CA THR A 38 -6.79 2.58 -20.59
C THR A 38 -6.96 1.73 -21.84
N LEU A 39 -5.97 1.67 -22.74
CA LEU A 39 -6.04 0.83 -23.95
C LEU A 39 -6.24 -0.65 -23.64
N CYS A 40 -5.61 -1.13 -22.56
CA CYS A 40 -5.77 -2.50 -22.07
C CYS A 40 -6.77 -2.60 -20.90
N HIS A 41 -6.95 -1.53 -20.12
CA HIS A 41 -7.75 -1.49 -18.90
C HIS A 41 -9.07 -0.70 -19.05
N GLN A 42 -9.72 -0.81 -20.21
CA GLN A 42 -10.94 -0.05 -20.55
C GLN A 42 -12.12 -0.31 -19.61
N ALA A 43 -12.17 -1.49 -18.99
CA ALA A 43 -13.26 -1.89 -18.09
C ALA A 43 -13.13 -1.29 -16.67
N GLN A 44 -12.07 -0.54 -16.37
CA GLN A 44 -11.88 0.08 -15.06
C GLN A 44 -12.81 1.27 -14.88
N ARG A 45 -13.26 1.46 -13.65
CA ARG A 45 -14.17 2.54 -13.25
C ARG A 45 -13.46 3.51 -12.34
N ASP A 46 -14.03 4.71 -12.22
CA ASP A 46 -13.54 5.72 -11.31
C ASP A 46 -13.57 5.22 -9.86
N PRO A 47 -12.48 5.41 -9.08
CA PRO A 47 -12.49 5.10 -7.65
C PRO A 47 -13.51 5.93 -6.87
N SER A 48 -13.77 7.15 -7.30
CA SER A 48 -14.76 8.06 -6.69
C SER A 48 -15.05 9.20 -7.65
N SER A 49 -16.15 9.92 -7.44
CA SER A 49 -16.47 11.13 -8.22
C SER A 49 -15.40 12.22 -8.15
N SER A 50 -14.61 12.28 -7.07
CA SER A 50 -13.50 13.23 -6.92
C SER A 50 -12.20 12.78 -7.60
N HIS A 51 -12.15 11.55 -8.11
CA HIS A 51 -10.97 10.98 -8.75
C HIS A 51 -11.32 10.30 -10.08
N PRO A 52 -11.88 11.03 -11.06
CA PRO A 52 -12.23 10.45 -12.35
C PRO A 52 -10.97 10.12 -13.16
N VAL A 53 -10.83 8.86 -13.61
CA VAL A 53 -9.64 8.39 -14.35
C VAL A 53 -9.56 9.01 -15.74
N THR A 54 -10.70 9.47 -16.28
CA THR A 54 -10.78 10.21 -17.54
C THR A 54 -10.11 11.58 -17.49
N VAL A 55 -9.95 12.16 -16.29
CA VAL A 55 -9.30 13.46 -16.07
C VAL A 55 -7.89 13.27 -15.52
N LEU A 56 -7.74 12.35 -14.56
CA LEU A 56 -6.52 12.19 -13.78
C LEU A 56 -5.52 11.20 -14.38
N GLY A 57 -5.98 10.27 -15.23
CA GLY A 57 -5.19 9.12 -15.64
C GLY A 57 -5.06 8.07 -14.53
N CYS A 58 -4.47 6.92 -14.88
CA CYS A 58 -4.21 5.83 -13.94
C CYS A 58 -2.86 6.03 -13.21
N SER A 59 -1.86 6.51 -13.94
CA SER A 59 -0.46 6.65 -13.53
C SER A 59 -0.25 7.68 -12.43
N ILE A 60 -1.15 8.66 -12.30
CA ILE A 60 -1.08 9.63 -11.18
C ILE A 60 -1.21 8.96 -9.81
N CYS A 61 -1.98 7.86 -9.73
CA CYS A 61 -2.12 7.06 -8.53
C CYS A 61 -1.21 5.84 -8.60
N HIS A 62 -1.29 5.07 -9.67
CA HIS A 62 -0.61 3.78 -9.79
C HIS A 62 0.85 3.88 -10.25
N LEU A 63 1.37 5.08 -10.54
CA LEU A 63 2.70 5.27 -11.11
C LEU A 63 2.85 4.48 -12.43
N GLY A 64 4.07 4.06 -12.76
CA GLY A 64 4.35 3.40 -14.03
C GLY A 64 4.61 4.38 -15.17
N ASN A 65 4.73 3.84 -16.38
CA ASN A 65 4.94 4.62 -17.59
C ASN A 65 3.62 4.75 -18.38
N PRO A 66 2.95 5.92 -18.36
CA PRO A 66 1.67 6.12 -19.02
C PRO A 66 1.77 6.16 -20.55
N PHE A 67 2.97 6.28 -21.10
CA PHE A 67 3.18 6.43 -22.55
C PHE A 67 3.47 5.11 -23.25
N SER A 68 3.73 4.03 -22.51
CA SER A 68 4.02 2.74 -23.14
C SER A 68 2.78 1.86 -23.26
N ARG A 69 2.64 1.20 -24.41
CA ARG A 69 1.66 0.13 -24.64
C ARG A 69 2.21 -1.27 -24.34
N GLU A 70 3.53 -1.37 -24.17
CA GLU A 70 4.20 -2.62 -23.81
C GLU A 70 4.05 -2.87 -22.32
N LYS A 71 3.49 -4.02 -21.95
CA LYS A 71 3.15 -4.36 -20.56
C LYS A 71 4.31 -4.16 -19.60
N GLU A 72 5.49 -4.67 -19.92
CA GLU A 72 6.68 -4.63 -19.07
C GLU A 72 7.15 -3.19 -18.85
N ARG A 73 7.08 -2.36 -19.90
CA ARG A 73 7.52 -0.96 -19.85
C ARG A 73 6.48 -0.06 -19.21
N ALA A 74 5.19 -0.28 -19.47
CA ALA A 74 4.07 0.42 -18.86
C ALA A 74 4.02 0.19 -17.34
N HIS A 75 4.26 -1.04 -16.89
CA HIS A 75 4.24 -1.40 -15.48
C HIS A 75 5.57 -1.16 -14.75
N LEU A 76 6.61 -0.65 -15.42
CA LEU A 76 7.89 -0.36 -14.77
C LEU A 76 7.71 0.72 -13.71
N GLY A 77 7.90 0.36 -12.43
CA GLY A 77 7.70 1.27 -11.30
C GLY A 77 6.24 1.46 -10.87
N LEU A 78 5.29 0.67 -11.42
CA LEU A 78 3.89 0.70 -11.01
C LEU A 78 3.71 0.21 -9.57
N VAL A 79 2.81 0.87 -8.84
CA VAL A 79 2.39 0.50 -7.50
C VAL A 79 0.95 0.02 -7.51
N LEU A 80 0.74 -1.20 -7.01
CA LEU A 80 -0.60 -1.80 -6.97
C LEU A 80 -1.52 -1.11 -5.96
N ASN A 81 -0.99 -0.71 -4.81
CA ASN A 81 -1.73 0.02 -3.77
C ASN A 81 -1.17 1.44 -3.62
N PRO A 82 -1.81 2.45 -4.25
CA PRO A 82 -1.33 3.82 -4.18
C PRO A 82 -1.38 4.39 -2.75
N GLY A 83 -2.34 3.99 -1.92
CA GLY A 83 -2.49 4.53 -0.56
C GLY A 83 -1.56 3.91 0.49
N SER A 84 -0.69 2.96 0.12
CA SER A 84 0.32 2.41 1.02
C SER A 84 1.19 3.52 1.60
N LEU A 85 1.43 3.55 2.92
CA LEU A 85 2.27 4.60 3.54
C LEU A 85 3.71 4.63 2.98
N LYS A 86 4.16 3.56 2.33
CA LYS A 86 5.47 3.52 1.65
C LYS A 86 5.52 4.39 0.39
N THR A 87 4.38 4.61 -0.25
CA THR A 87 4.26 5.26 -1.57
C THR A 87 3.29 6.43 -1.55
N ALA A 88 2.48 6.60 -0.49
CA ALA A 88 1.41 7.58 -0.38
C ALA A 88 1.89 9.02 -0.61
N ARG A 89 3.15 9.35 -0.29
CA ARG A 89 3.76 10.65 -0.59
C ARG A 89 3.95 10.91 -2.08
N LEU A 90 4.19 9.87 -2.88
CA LEU A 90 4.37 9.95 -4.33
C LEU A 90 3.04 9.91 -5.10
N THR A 91 1.98 9.45 -4.45
CA THR A 91 0.67 9.19 -5.04
C THR A 91 -0.36 10.18 -4.48
N CYS A 92 -1.05 9.83 -3.39
CA CYS A 92 -2.07 10.67 -2.76
C CYS A 92 -1.52 12.04 -2.30
N GLY A 93 -0.28 12.08 -1.82
CA GLY A 93 0.38 13.28 -1.30
C GLY A 93 1.35 13.96 -2.26
N ARG A 94 1.26 13.67 -3.57
CA ARG A 94 1.99 14.45 -4.57
C ARG A 94 1.50 15.89 -4.59
N SER A 95 2.29 16.77 -5.22
CA SER A 95 1.91 18.16 -5.39
C SER A 95 0.59 18.32 -6.14
N GLY A 96 -0.28 19.20 -5.62
CA GLY A 96 -1.63 19.43 -6.14
C GLY A 96 -2.68 18.40 -5.70
N CYS A 97 -2.33 17.46 -4.82
CA CYS A 97 -3.27 16.49 -4.25
C CYS A 97 -3.40 16.69 -2.73
N HIS A 98 -3.08 15.67 -1.94
CA HIS A 98 -3.23 15.66 -0.49
C HIS A 98 -1.88 15.76 0.23
N GLU A 99 -1.06 16.75 -0.14
CA GLU A 99 0.37 16.86 0.22
C GLU A 99 0.66 16.68 1.72
N ALA A 100 -0.13 17.35 2.57
CA ALA A 100 0.07 17.27 4.01
C ALA A 100 -0.41 15.94 4.62
N LEU A 101 -1.31 15.21 3.96
CA LEU A 101 -2.01 14.09 4.59
C LEU A 101 -1.11 12.89 4.92
N PRO A 102 -0.25 12.37 4.02
CA PRO A 102 0.64 11.27 4.37
C PRO A 102 1.50 11.60 5.59
N GLY A 103 2.07 12.80 5.64
CA GLY A 103 2.88 13.25 6.77
C GLY A 103 2.12 13.30 8.10
N ARG A 104 0.83 13.69 8.08
CA ARG A 104 -0.03 13.64 9.28
C ARG A 104 -0.34 12.21 9.69
N VAL A 105 -0.71 11.35 8.75
CA VAL A 105 -1.05 9.94 9.02
C VAL A 105 0.15 9.19 9.57
N GLU A 106 1.34 9.36 9.01
CA GLU A 106 2.59 8.73 9.49
C GLU A 106 2.96 9.12 10.93
N LYS A 107 2.49 10.27 11.41
CA LYS A 107 2.70 10.75 12.79
C LYS A 107 1.57 10.36 13.75
N SER A 108 0.48 9.78 13.26
CA SER A 108 -0.67 9.39 14.08
C SER A 108 -0.35 8.24 15.03
N LEU A 109 -1.20 8.07 16.06
CA LEU A 109 -1.11 6.93 16.98
C LEU A 109 -1.21 5.60 16.22
N MET A 110 -2.15 5.49 15.28
CA MET A 110 -2.39 4.27 14.50
C MET A 110 -1.23 3.88 13.58
N ALA A 111 -0.39 4.84 13.16
CA ALA A 111 0.77 4.56 12.31
C ALA A 111 2.07 4.38 13.11
N THR A 112 2.15 4.95 14.31
CA THR A 112 3.38 4.91 15.12
C THR A 112 3.36 3.84 16.20
N ASN A 113 2.20 3.58 16.83
CA ASN A 113 2.02 2.75 18.02
C ASN A 113 3.11 2.99 19.09
N ARG A 114 3.57 4.24 19.23
CA ARG A 114 4.70 4.59 20.10
C ARG A 114 4.46 4.16 21.55
N GLY A 115 3.28 4.46 22.09
CA GLY A 115 2.92 4.09 23.46
C GLY A 115 2.95 2.58 23.70
N ILE A 116 2.42 1.78 22.77
CA ILE A 116 2.43 0.31 22.85
C ILE A 116 3.87 -0.21 22.81
N LEU A 117 4.69 0.30 21.87
CA LEU A 117 6.09 -0.10 21.77
C LEU A 117 6.89 0.26 23.01
N THR A 118 6.70 1.46 23.56
CA THR A 118 7.36 1.92 24.79
C THR A 118 6.94 1.04 25.98
N ALA A 119 5.63 0.78 26.14
CA ALA A 119 5.12 -0.05 27.22
C ALA A 119 5.68 -1.48 27.13
N LEU A 120 5.66 -2.11 25.94
CA LEU A 120 6.22 -3.45 25.77
C LEU A 120 7.71 -3.49 26.09
N GLN A 121 8.52 -2.59 25.53
CA GLN A 121 9.96 -2.57 25.81
C GLN A 121 10.29 -2.34 27.29
N ALA A 122 9.50 -1.51 28.00
CA ALA A 122 9.67 -1.30 29.43
C ALA A 122 9.38 -2.56 30.29
N ARG A 123 8.58 -3.51 29.78
CA ARG A 123 8.32 -4.80 30.45
C ARG A 123 9.42 -5.83 30.22
N TRP A 124 10.28 -5.64 29.21
CA TRP A 124 11.44 -6.48 28.93
C TRP A 124 12.72 -5.62 28.77
N PRO A 125 13.18 -4.95 29.84
CA PRO A 125 14.26 -3.95 29.74
C PRO A 125 15.63 -4.54 29.37
N HIS A 126 15.86 -5.84 29.57
CA HIS A 126 17.13 -6.53 29.30
C HIS A 126 17.17 -7.27 27.96
N ASP A 127 16.12 -7.15 27.15
CA ASP A 127 15.86 -8.03 26.00
C ASP A 127 16.41 -7.47 24.68
N SER A 128 16.70 -6.18 24.61
CA SER A 128 17.53 -5.60 23.55
C SER A 128 18.13 -4.26 23.94
N THR A 129 19.32 -3.96 23.43
CA THR A 129 19.92 -2.61 23.50
C THR A 129 19.31 -1.65 22.48
N GLU A 130 18.55 -2.16 21.51
CA GLU A 130 17.84 -1.33 20.53
C GLU A 130 16.50 -0.82 21.07
N SER A 131 16.34 0.50 21.11
CA SER A 131 15.03 1.11 21.36
C SER A 131 14.31 1.43 20.05
N VAL A 132 13.13 0.85 19.86
CA VAL A 132 12.25 1.12 18.72
C VAL A 132 11.10 2.01 19.18
N GLN A 133 11.00 3.20 18.59
CA GLN A 133 10.01 4.22 19.00
C GLN A 133 8.79 4.26 18.09
N LYS A 134 8.92 3.77 16.85
CA LYS A 134 7.85 3.78 15.85
C LYS A 134 7.86 2.51 15.02
N VAL A 135 6.68 2.07 14.60
CA VAL A 135 6.54 0.84 13.82
C VAL A 135 7.23 0.89 12.46
N SER A 136 7.38 2.07 11.85
CA SER A 136 8.15 2.20 10.60
C SER A 136 9.60 1.72 10.76
N GLN A 137 10.23 1.98 11.91
CA GLN A 137 11.58 1.50 12.23
C GLN A 137 11.61 -0.02 12.41
N LEU A 138 10.54 -0.59 12.97
CA LEU A 138 10.41 -2.04 13.19
C LEU A 138 10.31 -2.82 11.88
N ILE A 139 9.65 -2.24 10.88
CA ILE A 139 9.40 -2.85 9.57
C ILE A 139 10.62 -2.67 8.64
N SER A 140 11.38 -1.59 8.81
CA SER A 140 12.61 -1.36 8.04
C SER A 140 13.80 -2.19 8.55
N ARG A 141 13.80 -2.59 9.82
CA ARG A 141 14.87 -3.37 10.44
C ARG A 141 14.59 -4.86 10.34
N SER A 142 15.35 -5.55 9.49
CA SER A 142 15.50 -6.99 9.59
C SER A 142 16.54 -7.31 10.65
N ARG A 143 16.15 -8.08 11.68
CA ARG A 143 17.02 -8.78 12.64
C ARG A 143 17.43 -7.99 13.88
N GLY A 144 16.64 -8.21 14.92
CA GLY A 144 17.02 -8.16 16.33
C GLY A 144 16.06 -9.08 17.07
N ARG A 145 16.57 -9.99 17.91
CA ARG A 145 15.73 -10.85 18.76
C ARG A 145 15.42 -10.08 20.03
N SER A 146 14.20 -9.57 20.12
CA SER A 146 13.63 -9.03 21.35
C SER A 146 12.25 -9.65 21.51
N MET A 147 12.01 -10.34 22.61
CA MET A 147 10.67 -10.75 23.06
C MET A 147 9.65 -9.61 22.97
N ALA A 148 9.97 -8.38 23.40
CA ALA A 148 9.04 -7.25 23.31
C ALA A 148 8.66 -6.93 21.85
N LEU A 149 9.66 -6.81 20.98
CA LEU A 149 9.45 -6.47 19.58
C LEU A 149 8.83 -7.63 18.79
N ASP A 150 9.16 -8.88 19.13
CA ASP A 150 8.58 -10.08 18.52
C ASP A 150 7.15 -10.30 18.97
N HIS A 151 6.83 -10.03 20.24
CA HIS A 151 5.45 -9.98 20.72
C HIS A 151 4.64 -8.97 19.91
N TYR A 152 5.17 -7.76 19.72
CA TYR A 152 4.51 -6.75 18.88
C TYR A 152 4.31 -7.25 17.43
N ARG A 153 5.32 -7.85 16.80
CA ARG A 153 5.20 -8.36 15.43
C ARG A 153 4.13 -9.43 15.30
N LYS A 154 4.06 -10.37 16.26
CA LYS A 154 3.10 -11.48 16.26
C LYS A 154 1.68 -11.03 16.57
N MET A 155 1.51 -10.14 17.55
CA MET A 155 0.18 -9.74 18.03
C MET A 155 -0.41 -8.54 17.25
N CYS A 156 0.45 -7.60 16.84
CA CYS A 156 0.01 -6.32 16.26
C CYS A 156 0.45 -6.16 14.79
N GLY A 157 1.63 -6.69 14.43
CA GLY A 157 2.24 -6.52 13.10
C GLY A 157 1.36 -7.03 11.95
N GLY A 158 0.56 -8.07 12.19
CA GLY A 158 -0.39 -8.62 11.21
C GLY A 158 -1.58 -7.70 10.86
N CYS A 159 -1.82 -6.64 11.65
CA CYS A 159 -2.92 -5.69 11.47
C CYS A 159 -2.46 -4.26 11.18
N HIS A 160 -1.15 -4.00 11.25
CA HIS A 160 -0.64 -2.64 11.31
C HIS A 160 -0.75 -1.88 9.99
N LEU A 161 -0.92 -0.55 10.04
CA LEU A 161 -1.16 0.29 8.86
C LEU A 161 -0.04 0.23 7.79
N TRP A 162 1.21 0.08 8.25
CA TRP A 162 2.41 -0.10 7.41
C TRP A 162 2.54 -1.50 6.77
N LYS A 163 1.73 -2.48 7.19
CA LYS A 163 1.70 -3.80 6.57
C LYS A 163 1.25 -3.65 5.12
N THR A 164 1.91 -4.34 4.20
CA THR A 164 1.42 -4.43 2.83
C THR A 164 0.08 -5.16 2.83
N ARG A 165 -0.94 -4.51 2.25
CA ARG A 165 -2.21 -5.16 1.99
C ARG A 165 -1.96 -6.33 1.04
N SER A 166 -2.30 -7.54 1.48
CA SER A 166 -1.90 -8.76 0.80
C SER A 166 -3.06 -9.38 0.03
N ARG A 167 -2.75 -10.15 -1.01
CA ARG A 167 -3.72 -10.97 -1.74
C ARG A 167 -4.28 -12.18 -0.97
N TRP A 168 -3.76 -12.45 0.24
CA TRP A 168 -4.21 -13.56 1.07
C TRP A 168 -5.70 -13.46 1.40
N GLU A 169 -6.39 -14.59 1.44
CA GLU A 169 -7.81 -14.61 1.78
C GLU A 169 -8.06 -14.31 3.26
N GLY A 170 -9.30 -13.92 3.56
CA GLY A 170 -9.76 -13.65 4.92
C GLY A 170 -9.21 -12.36 5.52
N GLU A 171 -9.29 -12.27 6.85
CA GLU A 171 -9.07 -11.03 7.60
C GLU A 171 -7.65 -10.46 7.45
N ILE A 172 -6.65 -11.29 7.21
CA ILE A 172 -5.25 -10.86 7.06
C ILE A 172 -5.04 -10.08 5.74
N GLY A 173 -5.76 -10.47 4.69
CA GLY A 173 -5.74 -9.79 3.38
C GLY A 173 -6.30 -8.39 3.40
N LYS A 174 -7.34 -8.19 4.21
CA LYS A 174 -8.08 -6.92 4.30
C LYS A 174 -7.35 -5.83 5.09
N ARG A 175 -6.25 -6.17 5.77
CA ARG A 175 -5.52 -5.29 6.69
C ARG A 175 -4.25 -4.71 6.11
N GLY A 176 -3.95 -3.49 6.52
CA GLY A 176 -2.79 -2.72 6.11
C GLY A 176 -3.04 -1.97 4.81
N GLY A 177 -2.01 -1.34 4.27
CA GLY A 177 -2.11 -0.55 3.05
C GLY A 177 -2.30 0.94 3.27
N GLY A 178 -2.01 1.48 4.45
CA GLY A 178 -2.04 2.93 4.66
C GLY A 178 -3.43 3.54 4.52
N CYS A 179 -3.54 4.56 3.67
CA CYS A 179 -4.77 5.30 3.40
C CYS A 179 -5.89 4.38 2.92
N THR A 180 -5.58 3.40 2.07
CA THR A 180 -6.60 2.49 1.50
C THR A 180 -7.17 1.51 2.52
N ASN A 181 -6.51 1.29 3.67
CA ASN A 181 -7.08 0.47 4.73
C ASN A 181 -8.38 1.04 5.28
N CYS A 182 -8.47 2.38 5.33
CA CYS A 182 -9.65 3.11 5.77
C CYS A 182 -10.53 3.53 4.60
N HIS A 183 -9.93 3.98 3.50
CA HIS A 183 -10.69 4.63 2.42
C HIS A 183 -11.27 3.67 1.38
N ILE A 184 -10.87 2.39 1.30
CA ILE A 184 -11.52 1.42 0.39
C ILE A 184 -12.77 0.81 1.03
N LEU A 185 -13.88 0.82 0.29
CA LEU A 185 -15.08 0.05 0.65
C LEU A 185 -14.88 -1.43 0.32
N GLU A 186 -14.81 -2.30 1.33
CA GLU A 186 -14.57 -3.75 1.10
C GLU A 186 -15.68 -4.45 0.30
N LEU A 187 -16.92 -3.95 0.38
CA LEU A 187 -18.04 -4.46 -0.42
C LEU A 187 -17.78 -4.38 -1.94
N SER A 188 -16.81 -3.54 -2.36
CA SER A 188 -16.49 -3.28 -3.76
C SER A 188 -15.32 -4.10 -4.34
N VAL A 189 -14.68 -4.98 -3.55
CA VAL A 189 -13.54 -5.79 -4.01
C VAL A 189 -13.93 -7.27 -4.12
N PRO A 190 -14.57 -7.73 -5.21
CA PRO A 190 -14.70 -9.16 -5.46
C PRO A 190 -13.33 -9.80 -5.68
N ARG A 191 -13.25 -11.11 -5.40
CA ARG A 191 -12.08 -11.97 -5.61
C ARG A 191 -11.34 -11.59 -6.90
N GLN A 192 -10.08 -11.17 -6.77
CA GLN A 192 -9.25 -10.86 -7.92
C GLN A 192 -8.85 -12.19 -8.58
N ASP A 193 -9.64 -12.63 -9.55
CA ASP A 193 -9.24 -13.69 -10.47
C ASP A 193 -8.18 -13.12 -11.41
N LEU A 194 -6.91 -13.35 -11.08
CA LEU A 194 -5.74 -12.89 -11.85
C LEU A 194 -5.66 -13.52 -13.26
N THR A 195 -6.48 -14.54 -13.54
CA THR A 195 -6.60 -15.13 -14.88
C THR A 195 -7.55 -14.35 -15.79
N LYS A 196 -8.42 -13.50 -15.21
CA LYS A 196 -9.32 -12.63 -15.97
C LYS A 196 -8.69 -11.24 -16.13
N LYS A 197 -8.69 -10.74 -17.36
CA LYS A 197 -8.24 -9.37 -17.71
C LYS A 197 -9.08 -8.24 -17.07
N SER A 198 -10.16 -8.57 -16.35
CA SER A 198 -10.98 -7.60 -15.62
C SER A 198 -10.87 -7.80 -14.11
N PHE A 199 -10.25 -6.85 -13.42
CA PHE A 199 -10.47 -6.61 -11.99
C PHE A 199 -11.44 -5.44 -11.84
N LEU A 200 -12.21 -5.38 -10.76
CA LEU A 200 -12.98 -4.18 -10.44
C LEU A 200 -12.10 -3.20 -9.67
N HIS A 201 -12.08 -1.94 -10.11
CA HIS A 201 -11.39 -0.89 -9.39
C HIS A 201 -12.07 -0.66 -8.03
N PRO A 202 -11.32 -0.71 -6.90
CA PRO A 202 -11.91 -0.46 -5.59
C PRO A 202 -12.50 0.95 -5.47
N GLN A 203 -13.63 1.08 -4.78
CA GLN A 203 -14.25 2.38 -4.50
C GLN A 203 -13.63 3.04 -3.27
N LEU A 204 -13.34 4.33 -3.39
CA LEU A 204 -12.87 5.19 -2.32
C LEU A 204 -14.04 5.94 -1.67
N THR A 205 -13.98 6.07 -0.34
CA THR A 205 -14.95 6.83 0.45
C THR A 205 -14.27 7.72 1.47
N THR A 206 -14.85 8.88 1.76
CA THR A 206 -14.53 9.69 2.94
C THR A 206 -15.44 9.38 4.12
N ARG A 207 -16.58 8.71 3.87
CA ARG A 207 -17.49 8.18 4.89
C ARG A 207 -17.02 6.77 5.25
N ILE A 208 -16.13 6.69 6.23
CA ILE A 208 -15.49 5.43 6.61
C ILE A 208 -16.50 4.57 7.38
N PRO A 209 -16.87 3.38 6.86
CA PRO A 209 -17.81 2.51 7.53
C PRO A 209 -17.14 1.79 8.71
N ASN A 210 -17.90 1.43 9.74
CA ASN A 210 -17.35 0.87 10.98
C ASN A 210 -16.56 -0.43 10.74
N GLU A 211 -16.93 -1.21 9.73
CA GLU A 211 -16.28 -2.46 9.33
C GLU A 211 -14.79 -2.25 9.05
N ASN A 212 -14.39 -1.07 8.52
CA ASN A 212 -12.99 -0.76 8.25
C ASN A 212 -12.18 -0.58 9.54
N CYS A 213 -12.81 -0.07 10.61
CA CYS A 213 -12.21 0.03 11.94
C CYS A 213 -12.09 -1.35 12.60
N LEU A 214 -13.15 -2.17 12.46
CA LEU A 214 -13.26 -3.49 13.07
C LEU A 214 -12.26 -4.51 12.49
N LYS A 215 -11.76 -4.30 11.26
CA LYS A 215 -10.63 -5.08 10.74
C LYS A 215 -9.50 -5.19 11.74
N CYS A 216 -9.19 -4.13 12.49
CA CYS A 216 -8.11 -4.12 13.48
C CYS A 216 -8.63 -4.13 14.92
N HIS A 217 -9.70 -3.39 15.20
CA HIS A 217 -10.20 -3.20 16.57
C HIS A 217 -11.12 -4.31 17.09
N ASN A 218 -11.28 -5.41 16.36
CA ASN A 218 -12.12 -6.56 16.77
C ASN A 218 -11.36 -7.64 17.56
N ARG A 219 -10.15 -7.36 18.10
CA ARG A 219 -9.28 -8.38 18.74
C ARG A 219 -8.62 -7.96 20.05
N SER A 220 -8.70 -6.68 20.42
CA SER A 220 -8.02 -6.14 21.59
C SER A 220 -9.02 -5.51 22.54
N ALA A 221 -9.17 -6.10 23.74
CA ALA A 221 -9.94 -5.56 24.86
C ALA A 221 -11.37 -5.09 24.50
N ARG A 222 -12.04 -5.80 23.58
CA ARG A 222 -13.40 -5.48 23.11
C ARG A 222 -13.57 -4.06 22.53
N THR A 223 -12.49 -3.34 22.18
CA THR A 223 -12.56 -1.93 21.73
C THR A 223 -13.54 -1.73 20.56
N GLY A 224 -13.54 -2.63 19.59
CA GLY A 224 -14.46 -2.58 18.45
C GLY A 224 -15.92 -2.79 18.85
N ILE A 225 -16.19 -3.77 19.73
CA ILE A 225 -17.54 -4.10 20.19
C ILE A 225 -18.09 -2.93 21.04
N SER A 226 -17.29 -2.41 21.97
CA SER A 226 -17.64 -1.24 22.79
C SER A 226 -17.88 0.02 21.94
N TYR A 227 -17.05 0.26 20.92
CA TYR A 227 -17.23 1.41 20.02
C TYR A 227 -18.56 1.34 19.25
N LEU A 228 -19.02 0.13 18.93
CA LEU A 228 -20.33 -0.08 18.29
C LEU A 228 -21.52 0.01 19.27
N GLY A 229 -21.27 0.30 20.55
CA GLY A 229 -22.30 0.24 21.59
C GLY A 229 -22.81 -1.19 21.85
N ARG A 230 -22.03 -2.20 21.48
CA ARG A 230 -22.35 -3.61 21.73
C ARG A 230 -21.70 -4.03 23.04
N PHE A 231 -22.35 -4.93 23.76
CA PHE A 231 -21.81 -5.59 24.94
C PHE A 231 -22.13 -7.08 24.88
N GLU A 232 -21.28 -7.88 25.49
CA GLU A 232 -21.56 -9.30 25.70
C GLU A 232 -22.58 -9.41 26.84
N SER A 233 -23.71 -10.05 26.57
CA SER A 233 -24.73 -10.35 27.57
C SER A 233 -24.58 -11.79 28.03
N GLU A 234 -24.68 -12.03 29.34
CA GLU A 234 -24.79 -13.38 29.91
C GLU A 234 -26.17 -14.01 29.67
N GLY A 235 -27.12 -13.22 29.15
CA GLY A 235 -28.45 -13.70 28.75
C GLY A 235 -28.40 -14.55 27.49
N TYR A 236 -27.94 -15.79 27.63
CA TYR A 236 -28.17 -16.84 26.65
C TYR A 236 -29.42 -17.61 27.07
N GLY A 237 -30.55 -17.36 26.42
CA GLY A 237 -31.60 -18.38 26.37
C GLY A 237 -31.02 -19.57 25.63
N THR A 238 -30.80 -20.68 26.32
CA THR A 238 -30.45 -21.96 25.70
C THR A 238 -31.50 -22.33 24.66
N PRO A 239 -31.14 -22.62 23.40
CA PRO A 239 -32.09 -23.07 22.39
C PRO A 239 -32.32 -24.57 22.56
N PHE A 240 -32.97 -24.96 23.65
CA PHE A 240 -33.51 -26.29 23.82
C PHE A 240 -34.87 -26.16 24.53
N GLU A 241 -35.92 -26.22 23.73
CA GLU A 241 -37.20 -26.84 24.11
C GLU A 241 -37.16 -28.30 23.65
#